data_AF-A0A2G4GFB9-F1
#
_entry.id   AF-A0A2G4GFB9-F1
#
_cell.length_a   1.000
_cell.length_b   1.000
_cell.length_c   1.000
_cell.angle_alpha   90.00
_cell.angle_beta   90.00
_cell.angle_gamma   90.00
#
_symmetry.space_group_name_H-M   'P 1'
#
loop_
_entity.id
_entity.type
_entity.pdbx_description
1 polymer ?
#
loop_
_entity_poly.entity_id
_entity_poly.type
_entity_poly.pdbx_seq_one_letter_code
_entity_poly.pdbx_strand_id
1 'polypeptide(L)'
;MASLPLARAAIFSLLLLLVAATRAHAATPATVFDDIKARATPDEIYRLLFALPKGGDLHHHSGGGVPMDYVVEYYTNPARNRGQKIYLRTTIADVPSAPTPAMSAVLVHVFRESTWKTYSPALRDQWKLVTDLTAEEKVAWLSGLKVDLPGEGRDAFF
;
A
#
# COMPACT_ATOMS: atom_id res chain seq x y z
N MET A 1 4.87 -77.36 -20.76
CA MET A 1 5.37 -76.15 -21.46
C MET A 1 4.18 -75.26 -21.82
N ALA A 2 3.77 -74.31 -20.95
CA ALA A 2 2.84 -73.22 -21.29
C ALA A 2 2.59 -72.34 -20.04
N SER A 3 3.52 -71.45 -19.69
CA SER A 3 3.28 -70.44 -18.64
C SER A 3 4.07 -69.14 -18.81
N LEU A 4 4.97 -69.04 -19.80
CA LEU A 4 5.76 -67.83 -20.05
C LEU A 4 4.97 -66.57 -20.50
N PRO A 5 3.85 -66.63 -21.26
CA PRO A 5 3.22 -65.39 -21.76
C PRO A 5 2.44 -64.63 -20.68
N LEU A 6 1.85 -65.33 -19.71
CA LEU A 6 1.08 -64.73 -18.62
C LEU A 6 1.98 -63.94 -17.64
N ALA A 7 3.16 -64.50 -17.34
CA ALA A 7 4.15 -63.85 -16.48
C ALA A 7 4.72 -62.58 -17.13
N ARG A 8 4.96 -62.59 -18.44
CA ARG A 8 5.45 -61.41 -19.19
C ARG A 8 4.41 -60.29 -19.25
N ALA A 9 3.14 -60.61 -19.48
CA ALA A 9 2.06 -59.63 -19.45
C ALA A 9 1.87 -59.01 -18.06
N ALA A 10 1.95 -59.83 -16.99
CA ALA A 10 1.87 -59.35 -15.62
C ALA A 10 3.03 -58.41 -15.23
N ILE A 11 4.26 -58.73 -15.66
CA ILE A 11 5.44 -57.89 -15.44
C ILE A 11 5.32 -56.57 -16.21
N PHE A 12 4.83 -56.60 -17.44
CA PHE A 12 4.63 -55.39 -18.25
C PHE A 12 3.55 -54.49 -17.64
N SER A 13 2.43 -55.06 -17.19
CA SER A 13 1.37 -54.34 -16.48
C SER A 13 1.86 -53.76 -15.14
N LEU A 14 2.69 -54.49 -14.40
CA LEU A 14 3.30 -54.03 -13.16
C LEU A 14 4.27 -52.87 -13.42
N LEU A 15 5.10 -52.96 -14.46
CA LEU A 15 5.99 -51.87 -14.88
C LEU A 15 5.20 -50.62 -15.34
N LEU A 16 4.10 -50.80 -16.07
CA LEU A 16 3.19 -49.70 -16.43
C LEU A 16 2.55 -49.04 -15.20
N LEU A 17 2.14 -49.83 -14.21
CA LEU A 17 1.61 -49.32 -12.93
C LEU A 17 2.67 -48.58 -12.12
N LEU A 18 3.91 -49.07 -12.07
CA LEU A 18 5.04 -48.40 -11.41
C LEU A 18 5.43 -47.10 -12.13
N VAL A 19 5.43 -47.07 -13.46
CA VAL A 19 5.69 -45.84 -14.23
C VAL A 19 4.56 -44.82 -14.06
N ALA A 20 3.30 -45.27 -14.01
CA ALA A 20 2.15 -44.38 -13.72
C ALA A 20 2.17 -43.82 -12.28
N ALA A 21 2.65 -44.60 -11.31
CA ALA A 21 2.75 -44.19 -9.91
C ALA A 21 3.87 -43.15 -9.63
N THR A 22 4.81 -42.95 -10.54
CA THR A 22 5.97 -42.05 -10.32
C THR A 22 5.73 -40.58 -10.73
N ARG A 23 4.52 -40.19 -11.19
CA ARG A 23 4.29 -38.84 -11.73
C ARG A 23 3.11 -38.05 -11.16
N ALA A 24 2.67 -38.37 -9.95
CA ALA A 24 1.70 -37.52 -9.25
C ALA A 24 2.19 -37.18 -7.84
N HIS A 25 3.31 -36.47 -7.73
CA HIS A 25 3.46 -35.60 -6.55
C HIS A 25 2.39 -34.53 -6.70
N ALA A 26 1.35 -34.59 -5.87
CA ALA A 26 0.33 -33.55 -5.83
C ALA A 26 1.04 -32.23 -5.52
N ALA A 27 0.95 -31.28 -6.45
CA ALA A 27 1.52 -29.97 -6.23
C ALA A 27 0.86 -29.38 -4.97
N THR A 28 1.66 -29.06 -3.98
CA THR A 28 1.19 -28.33 -2.81
C THR A 28 0.98 -26.87 -3.20
N PRO A 29 0.12 -26.11 -2.50
CA PRO A 29 -0.01 -24.67 -2.72
C PRO A 29 1.34 -23.94 -2.68
N ALA A 30 2.28 -24.39 -1.83
CA ALA A 30 3.64 -23.84 -1.78
C ALA A 30 4.40 -24.08 -3.08
N THR A 31 4.45 -25.33 -3.57
CA THR A 31 5.14 -25.64 -4.84
C THR A 31 4.52 -24.94 -6.04
N VAL A 32 3.19 -24.80 -6.07
CA VAL A 32 2.49 -24.04 -7.13
C VAL A 32 2.87 -22.56 -7.06
N PHE A 33 2.92 -21.97 -5.86
CA PHE A 33 3.28 -20.57 -5.70
C PHE A 33 4.74 -20.30 -6.05
N ASP A 34 5.66 -21.20 -5.70
CA ASP A 34 7.07 -21.10 -6.08
C ASP A 34 7.26 -21.17 -7.60
N ASP A 35 6.55 -22.09 -8.27
CA ASP A 35 6.55 -22.19 -9.73
C ASP A 35 5.96 -20.95 -10.43
N ILE A 36 4.99 -20.29 -9.80
CA ILE A 36 4.44 -19.02 -10.29
C ILE A 36 5.48 -17.91 -10.14
N LYS A 37 6.08 -17.74 -8.95
CA LYS A 37 7.13 -16.73 -8.71
C LYS A 37 8.31 -16.85 -9.68
N ALA A 38 8.69 -18.08 -10.03
CA ALA A 38 9.83 -18.34 -10.91
C ALA A 38 9.59 -17.96 -12.38
N ARG A 39 8.32 -17.87 -12.81
CA ARG A 39 7.96 -17.74 -14.24
C ARG A 39 7.14 -16.51 -14.58
N ALA A 40 6.37 -16.00 -13.62
CA ALA A 40 5.47 -14.88 -13.83
C ALA A 40 6.26 -13.57 -13.91
N THR A 41 5.79 -12.68 -14.77
CA THR A 41 6.24 -11.29 -14.81
C THR A 41 5.81 -10.54 -13.54
N PRO A 42 6.43 -9.39 -13.22
CA PRO A 42 6.00 -8.57 -12.09
C PRO A 42 4.50 -8.21 -12.13
N ASP A 43 3.92 -7.93 -13.30
CA ASP A 43 2.50 -7.63 -13.46
C ASP A 43 1.61 -8.86 -13.16
N GLU A 44 1.99 -10.04 -13.66
CA GLU A 44 1.25 -11.28 -13.40
C GLU A 44 1.28 -11.66 -11.92
N ILE A 45 2.43 -11.53 -11.25
CA ILE A 45 2.55 -11.75 -9.80
C ILE A 45 1.68 -10.72 -9.05
N TYR A 46 1.74 -9.45 -9.43
CA TYR A 46 0.92 -8.40 -8.83
C TYR A 46 -0.57 -8.73 -8.93
N ARG A 47 -1.07 -9.08 -10.12
CA ARG A 47 -2.48 -9.41 -10.36
C ARG A 47 -2.93 -10.63 -9.54
N LEU A 48 -2.08 -11.65 -9.43
CA LEU A 48 -2.35 -12.80 -8.58
C LEU A 48 -2.49 -12.38 -7.11
N LEU A 49 -1.49 -11.68 -6.56
CA LEU A 49 -1.49 -11.23 -5.16
C LEU A 49 -2.65 -10.28 -4.86
N PHE A 50 -3.03 -9.44 -5.82
CA PHE A 50 -4.19 -8.57 -5.73
C PHE A 50 -5.48 -9.38 -5.54
N ALA A 51 -5.66 -10.44 -6.32
CA ALA A 51 -6.84 -11.30 -6.30
C ALA A 51 -6.96 -12.22 -5.07
N LEU A 52 -5.86 -12.48 -4.34
CA LEU A 52 -5.89 -13.36 -3.17
C LEU A 52 -6.67 -12.75 -1.99
N PRO A 53 -7.47 -13.56 -1.27
CA PRO A 53 -8.08 -13.15 -0.01
C PRO A 53 -7.00 -13.08 1.08
N LYS A 54 -6.51 -11.87 1.37
CA LYS A 54 -5.37 -11.62 2.27
C LYS A 54 -5.71 -11.68 3.76
N GLY A 55 -6.98 -11.87 4.12
CA GLY A 55 -7.44 -11.76 5.51
C GLY A 55 -7.55 -10.31 5.96
N GLY A 56 -7.33 -10.04 7.24
CA GLY A 56 -7.38 -8.70 7.83
C GLY A 56 -6.02 -8.00 7.84
N ASP A 57 -6.04 -6.67 7.63
CA ASP A 57 -4.89 -5.80 7.87
C ASP A 57 -4.74 -5.57 9.40
N LEU A 58 -3.70 -6.17 9.99
CA LEU A 58 -3.44 -6.10 11.44
C LEU A 58 -2.59 -4.89 11.84
N HIS A 59 -1.98 -4.19 10.89
CA HIS A 59 -1.12 -3.04 11.15
C HIS A 59 -1.52 -1.89 10.21
N HIS A 60 -2.52 -1.14 10.64
CA HIS A 60 -3.06 -0.01 9.90
C HIS A 60 -2.91 1.28 10.69
N HIS A 61 -2.31 2.29 10.07
CA HIS A 61 -2.36 3.67 10.58
C HIS A 61 -3.51 4.40 9.87
N SER A 62 -4.47 4.90 10.66
CA SER A 62 -5.72 5.51 10.16
C SER A 62 -5.54 6.66 9.17
N GLY A 63 -4.37 7.30 9.15
CA GLY A 63 -4.04 8.37 8.21
C GLY A 63 -3.46 7.92 6.87
N GLY A 64 -3.06 6.66 6.71
CA GLY A 64 -2.27 6.19 5.55
C GLY A 64 -2.91 5.12 4.69
N GLY A 65 -4.03 4.51 5.11
CA GLY A 65 -4.65 3.42 4.33
C GLY A 65 -5.82 3.85 3.44
N VAL A 66 -5.90 5.13 3.10
CA VAL A 66 -6.84 5.66 2.10
C VAL A 66 -6.05 6.22 0.92
N PRO A 67 -6.54 6.07 -0.33
CA PRO A 67 -5.90 6.69 -1.48
C PRO A 67 -5.77 8.20 -1.27
N MET A 68 -4.56 8.75 -1.43
CA MET A 68 -4.32 10.16 -1.11
C MET A 68 -5.06 11.13 -2.02
N ASP A 69 -5.42 10.71 -3.24
CA ASP A 69 -6.31 11.50 -4.11
C ASP A 69 -7.70 11.72 -3.50
N TYR A 70 -8.23 10.72 -2.79
CA TYR A 70 -9.48 10.85 -2.06
C TYR A 70 -9.36 11.84 -0.90
N VAL A 71 -8.24 11.80 -0.18
CA VAL A 71 -7.96 12.75 0.91
C VAL A 71 -7.88 14.18 0.38
N VAL A 72 -7.21 14.37 -0.75
CA VAL A 72 -7.07 15.68 -1.42
C VAL A 72 -8.42 16.18 -1.92
N GLU A 73 -9.23 15.33 -2.56
CA GLU A 73 -10.59 15.67 -2.96
C GLU A 73 -11.41 16.10 -1.74
N TYR A 74 -11.35 15.35 -0.63
CA TYR A 74 -12.06 15.69 0.59
C TYR A 74 -11.62 17.04 1.18
N TYR A 75 -10.32 17.35 1.23
CA TYR A 75 -9.86 18.63 1.79
C TYR A 75 -10.12 19.84 0.90
N THR A 76 -10.19 19.64 -0.42
CA THR A 76 -10.35 20.73 -1.40
C THR A 76 -11.80 20.95 -1.84
N ASN A 77 -12.72 20.00 -1.63
CA ASN A 77 -14.07 20.05 -2.17
C ASN A 77 -15.14 20.29 -1.07
N PRO A 78 -15.71 21.51 -0.99
CA PRO A 78 -16.77 21.86 -0.04
C PRO A 78 -18.01 20.95 -0.10
N ALA A 79 -18.36 20.45 -1.29
CA ALA A 79 -19.51 19.56 -1.44
C ALA A 79 -19.26 18.18 -0.80
N ARG A 80 -18.01 17.73 -0.73
CA ARG A 80 -17.61 16.46 -0.10
C ARG A 80 -17.42 16.60 1.40
N ASN A 81 -16.83 17.71 1.86
CA ASN A 81 -16.50 17.91 3.27
C ASN A 81 -17.54 18.73 4.06
N ARG A 82 -18.69 19.03 3.45
CA ARG A 82 -19.78 19.82 4.06
C ARG A 82 -19.36 21.27 4.39
N GLY A 83 -18.55 21.87 3.53
CA GLY A 83 -18.11 23.26 3.65
C GLY A 83 -17.03 23.50 4.70
N GLN A 84 -16.34 22.44 5.15
CA GLN A 84 -15.25 22.57 6.11
C GLN A 84 -14.05 23.28 5.48
N LYS A 85 -13.55 24.30 6.20
CA LYS A 85 -12.27 24.94 5.89
C LYS A 85 -11.12 24.15 6.51
N ILE A 86 -10.21 23.71 5.66
CA ILE A 86 -9.08 22.87 6.01
C ILE A 86 -7.80 23.65 5.77
N TYR A 87 -6.92 23.67 6.76
CA TYR A 87 -5.65 24.38 6.74
C TYR A 87 -4.50 23.38 6.70
N LEU A 88 -3.56 23.59 5.80
CA LEU A 88 -2.33 22.82 5.65
C LEU A 88 -1.13 23.64 6.08
N ARG A 89 -0.20 23.01 6.81
CA ARG A 89 1.07 23.64 7.17
C ARG A 89 1.95 23.76 5.92
N THR A 90 2.43 24.97 5.62
CA THR A 90 3.30 25.20 4.45
C THR A 90 4.73 25.54 4.85
N THR A 91 4.97 25.92 6.09
CA THR A 91 6.31 26.24 6.60
C THR A 91 6.52 25.71 8.02
N ILE A 92 7.78 25.51 8.41
CA ILE A 92 8.17 25.19 9.78
C ILE A 92 9.03 26.34 10.27
N ALA A 93 8.51 27.09 11.24
CA ALA A 93 9.24 28.14 11.94
C ALA A 93 9.16 27.89 13.45
N ASP A 94 10.26 28.21 14.14
CA ASP A 94 10.27 28.19 15.59
C ASP A 94 9.38 29.33 16.12
N VAL A 95 8.42 28.98 16.97
CA VAL A 95 7.47 29.93 17.56
C VAL A 95 7.58 29.81 19.08
N PRO A 96 8.03 30.87 19.77
CA PRO A 96 8.09 30.88 21.23
C PRO A 96 6.72 30.51 21.83
N SER A 97 6.73 29.64 22.85
CA SER A 97 5.53 29.20 23.57
C SER A 97 4.49 28.43 22.73
N ALA A 98 4.91 27.78 21.64
CA ALA A 98 4.05 26.82 20.96
C ALA A 98 3.57 25.73 21.95
N PRO A 99 2.28 25.35 21.94
CA PRO A 99 1.75 24.36 22.86
C PRO A 99 2.47 23.01 22.69
N THR A 100 2.78 22.35 23.80
CA THR A 100 3.39 21.03 23.79
C THR A 100 2.36 19.92 23.55
N PRO A 101 2.70 18.87 22.78
CA PRO A 101 3.98 18.64 22.12
C PRO A 101 4.19 19.69 21.01
N ALA A 102 5.33 20.40 21.10
CA ALA A 102 5.66 21.45 20.17
C ALA A 102 5.66 20.78 18.79
N MET A 103 4.76 21.26 17.95
CA MET A 103 4.45 20.79 16.61
C MET A 103 5.64 20.05 15.98
N SER A 104 5.44 18.79 15.63
CA SER A 104 6.45 17.94 14.98
C SER A 104 7.10 18.69 13.81
N ALA A 105 8.36 18.36 13.50
CA ALA A 105 9.08 18.85 12.32
C ALA A 105 8.50 18.27 11.00
N VAL A 106 7.17 18.28 10.88
CA VAL A 106 6.39 17.63 9.83
C VAL A 106 5.52 18.70 9.16
N LEU A 107 5.64 18.79 7.83
CA LEU A 107 4.82 19.66 6.98
C LEU A 107 3.44 19.06 6.71
N VAL A 108 3.30 17.74 6.80
CA VAL A 108 2.03 17.03 6.62
C VAL A 108 1.16 17.14 7.89
N HIS A 109 0.79 18.38 8.23
CA HIS A 109 -0.10 18.66 9.36
C HIS A 109 -1.32 19.44 8.89
N VAL A 110 -2.49 18.82 9.06
CA VAL A 110 -3.77 19.30 8.54
C VAL A 110 -4.73 19.57 9.69
N PHE A 111 -5.32 20.76 9.72
CA PHE A 111 -6.28 21.15 10.75
C PHE A 111 -7.58 21.65 10.16
N ARG A 112 -8.68 21.43 10.89
CA ARG A 112 -9.93 22.14 10.65
C ARG A 112 -9.82 23.57 11.19
N GLU A 113 -10.60 24.48 10.62
CA GLU A 113 -10.66 25.87 11.04
C GLU A 113 -10.86 26.05 12.56
N SER A 114 -11.65 25.19 13.20
CA SER A 114 -11.88 25.25 14.65
C SER A 114 -10.58 25.12 15.45
N THR A 115 -9.68 24.22 15.05
CA THR A 115 -8.37 24.02 15.70
C THR A 115 -7.39 25.11 15.28
N TRP A 116 -7.38 25.50 14.00
CA TRP A 116 -6.52 26.59 13.53
C TRP A 116 -6.81 27.91 14.30
N LYS A 117 -8.07 28.18 14.62
CA LYS A 117 -8.50 29.36 15.39
C LYS A 117 -8.00 29.37 16.85
N THR A 118 -7.60 28.24 17.43
CA THR A 118 -7.08 28.20 18.81
C THR A 118 -5.59 28.54 18.88
N TYR A 119 -4.91 28.66 17.74
CA TYR A 119 -3.49 28.97 17.69
C TYR A 119 -3.19 30.47 17.73
N SER A 120 -2.01 30.80 18.26
CA SER A 120 -1.50 32.17 18.24
C SER A 120 -1.32 32.66 16.80
N PRO A 121 -1.38 33.98 16.54
CA PRO A 121 -1.14 34.52 15.20
C PRO A 121 0.16 34.02 14.57
N ALA A 122 1.27 34.06 15.30
CA ALA A 122 2.58 33.60 14.84
C ALA A 122 2.59 32.11 14.46
N LEU A 123 1.80 31.28 15.14
CA LEU A 123 1.65 29.89 14.77
C LEU A 123 0.79 29.79 13.50
N ARG A 124 -0.37 30.44 13.45
CA ARG A 124 -1.29 30.41 12.29
C ARG A 124 -0.64 30.82 10.96
N ASP A 125 0.36 31.69 10.97
CA ASP A 125 1.10 32.13 9.76
C ASP A 125 1.88 30.99 9.07
N GLN A 126 2.10 29.87 9.75
CA GLN A 126 2.69 28.66 9.15
C GLN A 126 1.67 27.81 8.38
N TRP A 127 0.38 28.17 8.39
CA TRP A 127 -0.70 27.45 7.73
C TRP A 127 -1.39 28.29 6.66
N LYS A 128 -1.76 27.62 5.56
CA LYS A 128 -2.62 28.17 4.52
C LYS A 128 -3.90 27.37 4.40
N LEU A 129 -4.98 28.02 4.00
CA LEU A 129 -6.19 27.32 3.60
C LEU A 129 -5.87 26.46 2.38
N VAL A 130 -6.33 25.21 2.36
CA VAL A 130 -6.02 24.24 1.28
C VAL A 130 -6.44 24.75 -0.10
N THR A 131 -7.51 25.55 -0.18
CA THR A 131 -7.98 26.17 -1.42
C THR A 131 -7.12 27.33 -1.90
N ASP A 132 -6.22 27.84 -1.07
CA ASP A 132 -5.37 29.01 -1.32
C ASP A 132 -3.91 28.62 -1.58
N LEU A 133 -3.60 27.32 -1.62
CA LEU A 133 -2.28 26.80 -1.97
C LEU A 133 -1.93 27.14 -3.41
N THR A 134 -0.66 27.48 -3.67
CA THR A 134 -0.17 27.56 -5.05
C THR A 134 -0.08 26.18 -5.68
N ALA A 135 0.11 26.13 -7.00
CA ALA A 135 0.32 24.87 -7.71
C ALA A 135 1.55 24.11 -7.18
N GLU A 136 2.63 24.83 -6.90
CA GLU A 136 3.88 24.29 -6.36
C GLU A 136 3.70 23.76 -4.94
N GLU A 137 3.00 24.50 -4.08
CA GLU A 137 2.70 24.07 -2.71
C GLU A 137 1.82 22.81 -2.70
N LYS A 138 0.86 22.73 -3.62
CA LYS A 138 0.02 21.54 -3.78
C LYS A 138 0.83 20.33 -4.24
N VAL A 139 1.76 20.50 -5.18
CA VAL A 139 2.66 19.43 -5.62
C VAL A 139 3.55 18.97 -4.47
N ALA A 140 4.20 19.89 -3.76
CA ALA A 140 5.07 19.56 -2.63
C ALA A 140 4.33 18.80 -1.52
N TRP A 141 3.09 19.20 -1.23
CA TRP A 141 2.23 18.49 -0.29
C TRP A 141 1.89 17.07 -0.75
N LEU A 142 1.49 16.90 -2.01
CA LEU A 142 1.17 15.59 -2.58
C LEU A 142 2.37 14.64 -2.60
N SER A 143 3.56 15.15 -2.92
CA SER A 143 4.80 14.37 -2.85
C SER A 143 5.17 13.96 -1.42
N GLY A 144 4.76 14.72 -0.40
CA GLY A 144 4.91 14.30 1.00
C GLY A 144 3.92 13.22 1.44
N LEU A 145 2.94 12.89 0.61
CA LEU A 145 1.87 11.95 0.90
C LEU A 145 1.92 10.67 0.06
N LYS A 146 2.65 10.70 -1.07
CA LYS A 146 2.69 9.62 -2.04
C LYS A 146 4.13 9.21 -2.32
N VAL A 147 4.29 7.92 -2.60
CA VAL A 147 5.48 7.35 -3.24
C VAL A 147 5.07 7.05 -4.66
N ASP A 148 5.25 7.99 -5.56
CA ASP A 148 4.80 7.90 -6.95
C ASP A 148 5.86 8.28 -7.99
N LEU A 149 7.04 8.74 -7.55
CA LEU A 149 8.14 9.07 -8.45
C LEU A 149 9.18 7.94 -8.55
N PRO A 150 9.86 7.80 -9.70
CA PRO A 150 10.96 6.86 -9.85
C PRO A 150 12.08 7.13 -8.83
N GLY A 151 12.49 6.08 -8.10
CA GLY A 151 13.56 6.16 -7.10
C GLY A 151 13.09 6.44 -5.68
N GLU A 152 11.81 6.73 -5.46
CA GLU A 152 11.23 6.74 -4.12
C GLU A 152 11.04 5.29 -3.61
N GLY A 153 11.34 5.03 -2.33
CA GLY A 153 11.40 3.68 -1.78
C GLY A 153 11.28 3.63 -0.26
N ARG A 154 11.69 2.53 0.38
CA ARG A 154 11.60 2.34 1.85
C ARG A 154 12.27 3.47 2.64
N ASP A 155 13.35 4.04 2.12
CA ASP A 155 14.11 5.11 2.79
C ASP A 155 13.34 6.44 2.90
N ALA A 156 12.20 6.58 2.20
CA ALA A 156 11.35 7.76 2.34
C ALA A 156 10.41 7.69 3.56
N PHE A 157 10.27 6.52 4.20
CA PHE A 157 9.29 6.29 5.27
C PHE A 157 9.83 5.58 6.53
N PHE A 158 11.06 5.07 6.51
CA PHE A 158 11.69 4.34 7.63
C PHE A 158 13.05 4.92 8.02
#